data_AF-A0A6J0LQT7-F1
#
_entry.id   AF-A0A6J0LQT7-F1
#
_cell.length_a   1.000
_cell.length_b   1.000
_cell.length_c   1.000
_cell.angle_alpha   90.00
_cell.angle_beta   90.00
_cell.angle_gamma   90.00
#
_symmetry.space_group_name_H-M   'P 1'
#
loop_
_entity.id
_entity.type
_entity.pdbx_description
1 polymer ?
#
loop_
_entity_poly.entity_id
_entity_poly.type
_entity_poly.pdbx_seq_one_letter_code
_entity_poly.pdbx_strand_id
1 'polypeptide(L)'
;MQSLGRYSRRFLLFRKPQPTQFLRTLTSAKLSDTLHSRVMAVENRFPFLWRVKVTPVLNEWLKQGNEISPTDLRAVIKALCESQRYDHALQVSEWITKQGVFEPSTEDVASRLYLIEIHSGLSEAESFFKSIPENMKDDFVYTTLLSFYTKSKKTRHEAEATYQKMRELNLLSKPNPYYKMISLYGLLGETNMVDEVLRQMEENGVVHDKTLTDNNVLKAYASVPDVEAMEMFLKRIEDETPPFVLAWQTGISMAKAYLKCGSSGEAIEMLLRTELVVDAKSKDAANKVLMEMYREAGAKRDESRLYRRVNQNAKQGQRMRACRCKGSGGRSSYHPGYYYGGCGGGCGSVRGGGDGSRADDDGGGMVAALMMTVVGMVAALMMTVVGMVAALMITVVGMVAALMMVVVVSVLIMSVTVAADVVVVVVVDVVAGIESRKPSRESLVILSLR
;
A
#
# COMPACT_ATOMS: atom_id res chain seq x y z
N MET A 1 22.69 15.10 4.18
CA MET A 1 23.39 13.79 4.20
C MET A 1 23.11 13.13 5.56
N GLN A 2 22.83 11.83 5.58
CA GLN A 2 22.42 11.00 6.73
C GLN A 2 21.03 11.26 7.35
N SER A 3 19.92 10.98 6.63
CA SER A 3 18.61 10.63 7.26
C SER A 3 17.49 10.09 6.35
N LEU A 4 17.73 9.70 5.10
CA LEU A 4 16.68 9.17 4.21
C LEU A 4 16.58 7.63 4.16
N GLY A 5 17.19 6.93 5.12
CA GLY A 5 17.28 5.45 5.15
C GLY A 5 16.10 4.69 5.75
N ARG A 6 14.85 5.17 5.68
CA ARG A 6 13.71 4.47 6.32
C ARG A 6 12.41 4.29 5.52
N TYR A 7 12.35 4.64 4.24
CA TYR A 7 11.07 4.65 3.50
C TYR A 7 10.98 3.81 2.21
N SER A 8 11.87 2.86 1.97
CA SER A 8 11.70 1.87 0.88
C SER A 8 11.15 0.50 1.31
N ARG A 9 10.78 0.31 2.60
CA ARG A 9 10.25 -0.97 3.11
C ARG A 9 8.77 -1.22 2.81
N ARG A 10 8.41 -1.17 1.53
CA ARG A 10 7.18 -1.80 1.03
C ARG A 10 7.40 -2.76 -0.15
N PHE A 11 8.66 -3.03 -0.49
CA PHE A 11 9.05 -3.99 -1.51
C PHE A 11 9.74 -5.20 -0.89
N LEU A 12 8.95 -6.04 -0.23
CA LEU A 12 9.14 -7.48 -0.35
C LEU A 12 7.92 -7.95 -1.14
N LEU A 13 8.20 -8.37 -2.36
CA LEU A 13 7.28 -8.93 -3.34
C LEU A 13 6.36 -9.95 -2.68
N PHE A 14 5.13 -9.59 -2.30
CA PHE A 14 4.10 -10.57 -1.98
C PHE A 14 2.70 -10.04 -2.27
N ARG A 15 2.08 -10.69 -3.26
CA ARG A 15 0.64 -10.95 -3.35
C ARG A 15 0.12 -11.36 -1.98
N LYS A 16 -0.95 -10.75 -1.47
CA LYS A 16 -1.63 -11.20 -0.24
C LYS A 16 -2.18 -12.63 -0.44
N PRO A 17 -1.83 -13.64 0.38
CA PRO A 17 -2.73 -14.75 0.63
C PRO A 17 -3.68 -14.37 1.77
N GLN A 18 -4.91 -14.88 1.69
CA GLN A 18 -5.94 -14.82 2.73
C GLN A 18 -5.39 -15.26 4.11
N PRO A 19 -5.92 -14.73 5.23
CA PRO A 19 -5.53 -15.18 6.55
C PRO A 19 -5.99 -16.63 6.77
N THR A 20 -5.07 -17.59 6.76
CA THR A 20 -5.33 -18.91 7.31
C THR A 20 -5.45 -18.78 8.82
N GLN A 21 -6.69 -18.84 9.33
CA GLN A 21 -6.97 -19.02 10.75
C GLN A 21 -6.48 -20.40 11.17
N PHE A 22 -5.48 -20.46 12.05
CA PHE A 22 -5.17 -21.68 12.79
C PHE A 22 -5.92 -21.63 14.12
N LEU A 23 -7.11 -22.25 14.16
CA LEU A 23 -7.75 -22.67 15.40
C LEU A 23 -7.60 -24.18 15.52
N ARG A 24 -6.74 -24.63 16.44
CA ARG A 24 -7.01 -25.81 17.26
C ARG A 24 -6.14 -25.82 18.51
N THR A 25 -6.84 -25.80 19.64
CA THR A 25 -6.38 -25.94 21.01
C THR A 25 -5.60 -27.24 21.24
N LEU A 26 -4.31 -27.15 21.59
CA LEU A 26 -3.54 -28.16 22.34
C LEU A 26 -2.43 -27.46 23.17
N THR A 27 -2.05 -28.11 24.27
CA THR A 27 -1.41 -27.56 25.49
C THR A 27 0.04 -27.05 25.37
N SER A 28 0.38 -26.11 26.26
CA SER A 28 1.42 -25.05 26.17
C SER A 28 2.90 -25.45 26.17
N ALA A 29 3.31 -26.69 26.43
CA ALA A 29 4.74 -27.00 26.66
C ALA A 29 5.46 -27.67 25.48
N LYS A 30 4.74 -28.21 24.49
CA LYS A 30 5.31 -28.87 23.29
C LYS A 30 5.22 -28.02 22.01
N LEU A 31 4.57 -26.85 22.06
CA LEU A 31 4.22 -26.04 20.89
C LEU A 31 5.27 -25.00 20.47
N SER A 32 6.32 -24.76 21.27
CA SER A 32 7.27 -23.65 21.02
C SER A 32 8.43 -24.04 20.11
N ASP A 33 8.61 -25.32 19.80
CA ASP A 33 9.79 -25.83 19.12
C ASP A 33 9.60 -25.91 17.61
N THR A 34 9.37 -24.75 16.98
CA THR A 34 9.30 -24.64 15.51
C THR A 34 10.63 -24.14 14.94
N LEU A 35 10.91 -24.44 13.67
CA LEU A 35 12.08 -23.89 12.99
C LEU A 35 12.11 -22.36 13.08
N HIS A 36 10.95 -21.72 12.87
CA HIS A 36 10.79 -20.28 13.02
C HIS A 36 11.19 -19.80 14.42
N SER A 37 10.66 -20.40 15.48
CA SER A 37 11.03 -20.04 16.86
C SER A 37 12.53 -20.19 17.13
N ARG A 38 13.15 -21.29 16.67
CA ARG A 38 14.59 -21.54 16.88
C ARG A 38 15.47 -20.53 16.14
N VAL A 39 15.16 -20.22 14.88
CA VAL A 39 15.90 -19.25 14.07
C VAL A 39 15.75 -17.83 14.63
N MET A 40 14.53 -17.46 15.04
CA MET A 40 14.28 -16.15 15.62
C MET A 40 14.98 -15.98 16.98
N ALA A 41 15.16 -17.06 17.75
CA ALA A 41 15.84 -17.04 19.05
C ALA A 41 17.38 -16.92 19.00
N VAL A 42 18.01 -16.99 17.81
CA VAL A 42 19.48 -16.95 17.66
C VAL A 42 20.12 -15.69 18.25
N GLU A 43 19.44 -14.55 18.22
CA GLU A 43 19.93 -13.28 18.79
C GLU A 43 19.54 -13.07 20.26
N ASN A 44 18.41 -13.63 20.72
CA ASN A 44 17.96 -13.47 22.12
C ASN A 44 18.93 -14.10 23.14
N ARG A 45 19.89 -14.91 22.67
CA ARG A 45 20.86 -15.58 23.51
C ARG A 45 22.12 -14.76 23.76
N PHE A 46 22.50 -13.80 22.89
CA PHE A 46 23.73 -12.99 23.03
C PHE A 46 23.63 -11.61 22.34
N PRO A 47 23.18 -10.54 23.04
CA PRO A 47 22.94 -9.20 22.47
C PRO A 47 24.17 -8.46 21.90
N PHE A 48 25.38 -9.00 22.07
CA PHE A 48 26.65 -8.34 21.72
C PHE A 48 27.46 -9.07 20.63
N LEU A 49 26.95 -10.19 20.09
CA LEU A 49 27.60 -10.96 19.05
C LEU A 49 26.77 -10.95 17.76
N TRP A 50 26.98 -9.92 16.93
CA TRP A 50 26.46 -9.82 15.56
C TRP A 50 27.02 -10.89 14.60
N ARG A 51 27.62 -11.98 15.11
CA ARG A 51 28.33 -13.02 14.34
C ARG A 51 27.74 -14.42 14.47
N VAL A 52 26.61 -14.58 15.16
CA VAL A 52 26.03 -15.92 15.32
C VAL A 52 25.38 -16.34 14.01
N LYS A 53 25.93 -17.37 13.36
CA LYS A 53 25.34 -17.90 12.12
C LYS A 53 24.04 -18.64 12.42
N VAL A 54 23.04 -18.51 11.55
CA VAL A 54 21.78 -19.28 11.62
C VAL A 54 21.94 -20.66 10.98
N THR A 55 22.92 -20.84 10.10
CA THR A 55 23.15 -22.11 9.39
C THR A 55 23.35 -23.34 10.29
N PRO A 56 23.99 -23.29 11.48
CA PRO A 56 24.07 -24.45 12.37
C PRO A 56 22.70 -24.89 12.90
N VAL A 57 21.80 -23.94 13.17
CA VAL A 57 20.43 -24.23 13.64
C VAL A 57 19.63 -24.94 12.54
N LEU A 58 19.78 -24.50 11.29
CA LEU A 58 19.15 -25.13 10.14
C LEU A 58 19.68 -26.55 9.92
N ASN A 59 21.00 -26.75 10.00
CA ASN A 59 21.62 -28.06 9.86
C ASN A 59 21.21 -29.02 10.97
N GLU A 60 21.13 -28.54 12.21
CA GLU A 60 20.68 -29.34 13.35
C GLU A 60 19.21 -29.74 13.21
N TRP A 61 18.36 -28.84 12.70
CA TRP A 61 16.96 -29.15 12.40
C TRP A 61 16.84 -30.29 11.38
N LEU A 62 17.64 -30.27 10.31
CA LEU A 62 17.70 -31.37 9.34
C LEU A 62 18.20 -32.68 9.96
N LYS A 63 19.26 -32.63 10.79
CA LYS A 63 19.82 -33.82 11.44
C LYS A 63 18.82 -34.53 12.35
N GLN A 64 17.90 -33.78 12.95
CA GLN A 64 16.82 -34.31 13.77
C GLN A 64 15.72 -35.02 12.96
N GLY A 65 15.84 -35.07 11.63
CA GLY A 65 14.87 -35.70 10.74
C GLY A 65 13.59 -34.88 10.55
N ASN A 66 13.60 -33.61 10.97
CA ASN A 66 12.44 -32.75 10.82
C ASN A 66 12.24 -32.35 9.36
N GLU A 67 10.99 -32.34 8.91
CA GLU A 67 10.64 -31.82 7.60
C GLU A 67 10.88 -30.31 7.51
N ILE A 68 11.30 -29.86 6.34
CA ILE A 68 11.46 -28.45 6.01
C ILE A 68 10.60 -28.15 4.80
N SER A 69 9.57 -27.33 5.00
CA SER A 69 8.76 -26.86 3.88
C SER A 69 9.36 -25.58 3.27
N PRO A 70 9.31 -25.40 1.93
CA PRO A 70 9.70 -24.14 1.29
C PRO A 70 8.93 -22.93 1.84
N THR A 71 7.65 -23.12 2.15
CA THR A 71 6.77 -22.09 2.72
C THR A 71 7.28 -21.61 4.08
N ASP A 72 7.71 -22.52 4.96
CA ASP A 72 8.22 -22.16 6.28
C ASP A 72 9.52 -21.37 6.19
N LEU A 73 10.42 -21.77 5.30
CA LEU A 73 11.69 -21.05 5.10
C LEU A 73 11.48 -19.65 4.49
N ARG A 74 10.57 -19.51 3.53
CA ARG A 74 10.17 -18.20 3.00
C ARG A 74 9.55 -17.33 4.10
N ALA A 75 8.72 -17.90 4.96
CA ALA A 75 8.15 -17.19 6.11
C ALA A 75 9.24 -16.75 7.11
N VAL A 76 10.25 -17.59 7.37
CA VAL A 76 11.40 -17.23 8.21
C VAL A 76 12.21 -16.09 7.60
N ILE A 77 12.54 -16.15 6.31
CA ILE A 77 13.25 -15.06 5.60
C ILE A 77 12.46 -13.75 5.73
N LYS A 78 11.14 -13.81 5.53
CA LYS A 78 10.25 -12.66 5.67
C LYS A 78 10.26 -12.10 7.09
N ALA A 79 10.11 -12.94 8.12
CA ALA A 79 10.12 -12.52 9.52
C ALA A 79 11.46 -11.90 9.95
N LEU A 80 12.58 -12.43 9.44
CA LEU A 80 13.91 -11.85 9.63
C LEU A 80 14.02 -10.48 8.97
N CYS A 81 13.50 -10.30 7.75
CA CYS A 81 13.49 -9.01 7.08
C CYS A 81 12.61 -7.98 7.80
N GLU A 82 11.44 -8.38 8.32
CA GLU A 82 10.56 -7.53 9.13
C GLU A 82 11.24 -7.10 10.44
N SER A 83 12.07 -7.98 10.99
CA SER A 83 12.91 -7.72 12.17
C SER A 83 14.23 -7.01 11.84
N GLN A 84 14.46 -6.64 10.57
CA GLN A 84 15.68 -5.96 10.08
C GLN A 84 16.97 -6.79 10.17
N ARG A 85 16.85 -8.12 10.32
CA ARG A 85 17.97 -9.06 10.43
C ARG A 85 18.37 -9.59 9.05
N TYR A 86 18.83 -8.69 8.18
CA TYR A 86 19.11 -8.99 6.77
C TYR A 86 20.23 -10.02 6.57
N ASP A 87 21.27 -9.97 7.41
CA ASP A 87 22.39 -10.91 7.35
C ASP A 87 21.91 -12.35 7.58
N HIS A 88 21.02 -12.54 8.54
CA HIS A 88 20.39 -13.83 8.83
C HIS A 88 19.46 -14.27 7.70
N ALA A 89 18.66 -13.36 7.15
CA ALA A 89 17.81 -13.64 6.00
C ALA A 89 18.64 -14.10 4.79
N LEU A 90 19.78 -13.45 4.53
CA LEU A 90 20.71 -13.82 3.47
C LEU A 90 21.31 -15.21 3.72
N GLN A 91 21.75 -15.50 4.94
CA GLN A 91 22.28 -16.82 5.30
C GLN A 91 21.27 -17.94 5.07
N VAL A 92 20.00 -17.74 5.48
CA VAL A 92 18.93 -18.73 5.23
C VAL A 92 18.71 -18.88 3.73
N SER A 93 18.67 -17.79 2.98
CA SER A 93 18.52 -17.81 1.53
C SER A 93 19.65 -18.59 0.85
N GLU A 94 20.91 -18.29 1.14
CA GLU A 94 22.04 -19.05 0.57
C GLU A 94 22.04 -20.52 0.95
N TRP A 95 21.66 -20.82 2.20
CA TRP A 95 21.62 -22.18 2.71
C TRP A 95 20.62 -23.04 1.92
N ILE A 96 19.47 -22.48 1.52
CA ILE A 96 18.47 -23.17 0.66
C ILE A 96 19.11 -23.70 -0.62
N THR A 97 19.87 -22.86 -1.32
CA THR A 97 20.51 -23.25 -2.58
C THR A 97 21.69 -24.19 -2.35
N LYS A 98 22.47 -23.99 -1.28
CA LYS A 98 23.63 -24.85 -0.95
C LYS A 98 23.22 -26.27 -0.57
N GLN A 99 22.12 -26.43 0.16
CA GLN A 99 21.62 -27.74 0.57
C GLN A 99 20.70 -28.39 -0.47
N GLY A 100 20.21 -27.63 -1.46
CA GLY A 100 19.30 -28.16 -2.48
C GLY A 100 17.96 -28.63 -1.92
N VAL A 101 17.50 -28.05 -0.79
CA VAL A 101 16.25 -28.47 -0.13
C VAL A 101 15.05 -28.30 -1.06
N PHE A 102 15.06 -27.24 -1.87
CA PHE A 102 14.12 -27.03 -2.95
C PHE A 102 14.72 -26.13 -4.02
N GLU A 103 14.20 -26.22 -5.24
CA GLU A 103 14.58 -25.33 -6.35
C GLU A 103 14.06 -23.91 -6.10
N PRO A 104 14.93 -22.89 -5.99
CA PRO A 104 14.50 -21.51 -5.79
C PRO A 104 13.63 -21.03 -6.94
N SER A 105 12.50 -20.42 -6.63
CA SER A 105 11.69 -19.70 -7.61
C SER A 105 12.36 -18.38 -8.01
N THR A 106 11.88 -17.75 -9.08
CA THR A 106 12.32 -16.41 -9.49
C THR A 106 12.09 -15.35 -8.40
N GLU A 107 11.00 -15.47 -7.63
CA GLU A 107 10.75 -14.63 -6.44
C GLU A 107 11.80 -14.83 -5.33
N ASP A 108 12.24 -16.07 -5.11
CA ASP A 108 13.30 -16.37 -4.13
C ASP A 108 14.66 -15.80 -4.59
N VAL A 109 14.94 -15.88 -5.89
CA VAL A 109 16.15 -15.31 -6.50
C VAL A 109 16.13 -13.78 -6.43
N ALA A 110 15.01 -13.13 -6.74
CA ALA A 110 14.82 -11.70 -6.59
C ALA A 110 15.00 -11.26 -5.12
N SER A 111 14.42 -12.01 -4.19
CA SER A 111 14.59 -11.76 -2.75
C SER A 111 16.05 -11.88 -2.32
N ARG A 112 16.79 -12.88 -2.82
CA ARG A 112 18.23 -13.01 -2.55
C ARG A 112 19.03 -11.85 -3.14
N LEU A 113 18.75 -11.45 -4.38
CA LEU A 113 19.38 -10.31 -5.04
C LEU A 113 19.22 -9.03 -4.19
N TYR A 114 18.03 -8.79 -3.66
CA TYR A 114 17.76 -7.69 -2.74
C TYR A 114 18.54 -7.78 -1.43
N LEU A 115 18.62 -8.97 -0.83
CA LEU A 115 19.39 -9.19 0.40
C LEU A 115 20.89 -8.97 0.20
N ILE A 116 21.43 -9.36 -0.97
CA ILE A 116 22.84 -9.12 -1.31
C ILE A 116 23.11 -7.62 -1.44
N GLU A 117 22.23 -6.85 -2.09
CA GLU A 117 22.43 -5.39 -2.20
C GLU A 117 22.45 -4.71 -0.83
N ILE A 118 21.57 -5.10 0.09
CA ILE A 118 21.54 -4.54 1.44
C ILE A 118 22.79 -4.90 2.24
N HIS A 119 23.19 -6.17 2.20
CA HIS A 119 24.27 -6.69 3.04
C HIS A 119 25.66 -6.34 2.48
N SER A 120 25.84 -6.54 1.18
CA SER A 120 27.15 -6.52 0.53
C SER A 120 27.34 -5.33 -0.41
N GLY A 121 26.26 -4.72 -0.89
CA GLY A 121 26.31 -3.55 -1.78
C GLY A 121 25.94 -3.87 -3.24
N LEU A 122 25.90 -2.80 -4.06
CA LEU A 122 25.43 -2.86 -5.44
C LEU A 122 26.33 -3.72 -6.34
N SER A 123 27.65 -3.63 -6.18
CA SER A 123 28.62 -4.36 -7.01
C SER A 123 28.43 -5.88 -6.91
N GLU A 124 28.25 -6.37 -5.69
CA GLU A 124 28.03 -7.78 -5.38
C GLU A 124 26.65 -8.23 -5.89
N ALA A 125 25.64 -7.37 -5.79
CA ALA A 125 24.31 -7.64 -6.34
C ALA A 125 24.34 -7.75 -7.87
N GLU A 126 25.09 -6.90 -8.56
CA GLU A 126 25.28 -6.99 -10.02
C GLU A 126 26.03 -8.26 -10.43
N SER A 127 27.06 -8.64 -9.68
CA SER A 127 27.79 -9.90 -9.89
C SER A 127 26.85 -11.11 -9.76
N PHE A 128 26.04 -11.12 -8.69
CA PHE A 128 25.03 -12.15 -8.50
C PHE A 128 24.00 -12.14 -9.64
N PHE A 129 23.50 -10.98 -10.06
CA PHE A 129 22.56 -10.85 -11.17
C PHE A 129 23.11 -11.45 -12.46
N LYS A 130 24.39 -11.21 -12.78
CA LYS A 130 25.06 -11.81 -13.93
C LYS A 130 25.14 -13.34 -13.85
N SER A 131 25.25 -13.90 -12.64
CA SER A 131 25.26 -15.37 -12.45
C SER A 131 23.89 -16.04 -12.54
N ILE A 132 22.79 -15.28 -12.50
CA ILE A 132 21.43 -15.85 -12.62
C ILE A 132 21.24 -16.37 -14.07
N PRO A 133 20.74 -17.60 -14.27
CA PRO A 133 20.36 -18.09 -15.59
C PRO A 133 19.32 -17.20 -16.28
N GLU A 134 19.41 -17.00 -17.60
CA GLU A 134 18.50 -16.09 -18.33
C GLU A 134 17.02 -16.46 -18.17
N ASN A 135 16.69 -17.76 -18.12
CA ASN A 135 15.32 -18.24 -17.91
C ASN A 135 14.77 -17.96 -16.49
N MET A 136 15.63 -17.55 -15.56
CA MET A 136 15.27 -17.19 -14.18
C MET A 136 15.21 -15.66 -13.98
N LYS A 137 15.52 -14.85 -14.99
CA LYS A 137 15.47 -13.39 -14.93
C LYS A 137 14.12 -12.88 -15.44
N ASP A 138 13.07 -13.11 -14.65
CA ASP A 138 11.73 -12.63 -14.96
C ASP A 138 11.51 -11.16 -14.55
N ASP A 139 10.26 -10.70 -14.62
CA ASP A 139 9.90 -9.32 -14.26
C ASP A 139 10.28 -8.98 -12.81
N PHE A 140 10.21 -9.92 -11.88
CA PHE A 140 10.56 -9.70 -10.48
C PHE A 140 12.05 -9.44 -10.29
N VAL A 141 12.91 -10.25 -10.92
CA VAL A 141 14.37 -10.11 -10.81
C VAL A 141 14.82 -8.80 -11.45
N TYR A 142 14.35 -8.49 -12.67
CA TYR A 142 14.69 -7.23 -13.34
C TYR A 142 14.15 -6.00 -12.59
N THR A 143 12.92 -6.07 -12.06
CA THR A 143 12.37 -4.95 -11.27
C THR A 143 13.17 -4.73 -9.99
N THR A 144 13.70 -5.80 -9.40
CA THR A 144 14.57 -5.71 -8.22
C THR A 144 15.88 -5.01 -8.55
N LEU A 145 16.55 -5.42 -9.64
CA LEU A 145 17.75 -4.75 -10.13
C LEU A 145 17.49 -3.26 -10.44
N LEU A 146 16.42 -2.97 -11.18
CA LEU A 146 16.01 -1.61 -11.51
C LEU A 146 15.83 -0.77 -10.23
N SER A 147 15.24 -1.35 -9.19
CA SER A 147 15.02 -0.66 -7.92
C SER A 147 16.30 -0.18 -7.25
N PHE A 148 17.45 -0.82 -7.49
CA PHE A 148 18.74 -0.38 -6.98
C PHE A 148 19.22 0.86 -7.72
N TYR A 149 19.16 0.83 -9.05
CA TYR A 149 19.60 1.93 -9.90
C TYR A 149 18.73 3.19 -9.75
N THR A 150 17.44 3.04 -9.43
CA THR A 150 16.56 4.19 -9.22
C THR A 150 16.76 4.92 -7.88
N LYS A 151 17.65 4.44 -7.00
CA LYS A 151 17.92 5.09 -5.69
C LYS A 151 18.77 6.36 -5.80
N SER A 152 19.49 6.55 -6.91
CA SER A 152 20.50 7.59 -7.07
C SER A 152 20.51 8.14 -8.49
N LYS A 153 20.77 9.45 -8.63
CA LYS A 153 20.98 10.09 -9.94
C LYS A 153 22.19 9.53 -10.69
N LYS A 154 23.18 8.99 -9.96
CA LYS A 154 24.45 8.51 -10.54
C LYS A 154 24.29 7.27 -11.41
N THR A 155 23.29 6.45 -11.10
CA THR A 155 23.02 5.16 -11.76
C THR A 155 21.90 5.28 -12.81
N ARG A 156 21.76 6.46 -13.42
CA ARG A 156 20.72 6.74 -14.40
C ARG A 156 20.83 5.81 -15.61
N HIS A 157 22.01 5.72 -16.19
CA HIS A 157 22.21 4.97 -17.43
C HIS A 157 21.93 3.48 -17.24
N GLU A 158 22.31 2.92 -16.09
CA GLU A 158 22.03 1.53 -15.73
C GLU A 158 20.53 1.29 -15.49
N ALA A 159 19.82 2.25 -14.89
CA ALA A 159 18.36 2.18 -14.74
C ALA A 159 17.66 2.20 -16.11
N GLU A 160 18.00 3.15 -16.98
CA GLU A 160 17.41 3.28 -18.31
C GLU A 160 17.72 2.06 -19.19
N ALA A 161 18.95 1.56 -19.16
CA ALA A 161 19.33 0.34 -19.86
C ALA A 161 18.57 -0.88 -19.35
N THR A 162 18.42 -1.02 -18.03
CA THR A 162 17.65 -2.11 -17.42
C THR A 162 16.18 -2.03 -17.81
N TYR A 163 15.57 -0.84 -17.72
CA TYR A 163 14.18 -0.62 -18.10
C TYR A 163 13.92 -0.88 -19.59
N GLN A 164 14.85 -0.47 -20.45
CA GLN A 164 14.80 -0.76 -21.87
C GLN A 164 14.93 -2.27 -22.13
N LYS A 165 15.80 -2.97 -21.40
CA LYS A 165 15.92 -4.41 -21.51
C LYS A 165 14.64 -5.14 -21.11
N MET A 166 13.98 -4.67 -20.05
CA MET A 166 12.66 -5.18 -19.66
C MET A 166 11.62 -4.99 -20.76
N ARG A 167 11.67 -3.87 -21.49
CA ARG A 167 10.78 -3.62 -22.64
C ARG A 167 11.01 -4.63 -23.76
N GLU A 168 12.25 -4.83 -24.16
CA GLU A 168 12.63 -5.80 -25.21
C GLU A 168 12.16 -7.22 -24.88
N LEU A 169 12.17 -7.58 -23.59
CA LEU A 169 11.76 -8.89 -23.10
C LEU A 169 10.26 -8.99 -22.77
N ASN A 170 9.46 -7.94 -23.04
CA ASN A 170 8.04 -7.86 -22.68
C ASN A 170 7.74 -8.07 -21.18
N LEU A 171 8.65 -7.65 -20.31
CA LEU A 171 8.54 -7.79 -18.84
C LEU A 171 7.86 -6.58 -18.16
N LEU A 172 7.38 -5.61 -18.94
CA LEU A 172 6.73 -4.39 -18.43
C LEU A 172 5.20 -4.53 -18.26
N SER A 173 4.75 -5.70 -17.78
CA SER A 173 3.31 -6.01 -17.58
C SER A 173 2.74 -5.52 -16.25
N LYS A 174 3.59 -5.02 -15.35
CA LYS A 174 3.23 -4.58 -14.00
C LYS A 174 3.51 -3.08 -13.84
N PRO A 175 2.81 -2.38 -12.93
CA PRO A 175 3.04 -0.96 -12.71
C PRO A 175 4.37 -0.66 -11.98
N ASN A 176 4.94 -1.64 -11.28
CA ASN A 176 6.09 -1.42 -10.41
C ASN A 176 7.34 -0.86 -11.13
N PRO A 177 7.80 -1.39 -12.29
CA PRO A 177 8.88 -0.80 -13.07
C PRO A 177 8.66 0.67 -13.43
N TYR A 178 7.44 1.04 -13.84
CA TYR A 178 7.08 2.42 -14.17
C TYR A 178 7.20 3.32 -12.94
N TYR A 179 6.70 2.88 -11.79
CA TYR A 179 6.85 3.64 -10.54
C TYR A 179 8.31 3.86 -10.14
N LYS A 180 9.22 2.92 -10.45
CA LYS A 180 10.66 3.11 -10.23
C LYS A 180 11.20 4.20 -11.15
N MET A 181 10.86 4.16 -12.44
CA MET A 181 11.30 5.18 -13.40
C MET A 181 10.73 6.56 -13.09
N ILE A 182 9.45 6.67 -12.71
CA ILE A 182 8.83 7.92 -12.24
C ILE A 182 9.61 8.49 -11.04
N SER A 183 9.97 7.64 -10.07
CA SER A 183 10.75 8.06 -8.92
C SER A 183 12.16 8.54 -9.31
N LEU A 184 12.81 7.89 -10.28
CA LEU A 184 14.13 8.28 -10.78
C LEU A 184 14.06 9.63 -11.51
N TYR A 185 13.12 9.79 -12.45
CA TYR A 185 12.96 11.04 -13.19
C TYR A 185 12.50 12.20 -12.30
N GLY A 186 11.67 11.93 -11.29
CA GLY A 186 11.36 12.90 -10.23
C GLY A 186 12.58 13.32 -9.43
N LEU A 187 13.45 12.38 -9.07
CA LEU A 187 14.72 12.69 -8.41
C LEU A 187 15.59 13.58 -9.30
N LEU A 188 15.67 13.26 -10.60
CA LEU A 188 16.45 14.01 -11.59
C LEU A 188 15.86 15.40 -11.87
N GLY A 189 14.55 15.54 -11.77
CA GLY A 189 13.80 16.75 -12.06
C GLY A 189 13.26 16.87 -13.47
N GLU A 190 13.11 15.73 -14.14
CA GLU A 190 12.67 15.64 -15.53
C GLU A 190 11.19 15.27 -15.57
N THR A 191 10.33 16.25 -15.38
CA THR A 191 8.87 16.06 -15.33
C THR A 191 8.30 15.56 -16.66
N ASN A 192 8.87 16.01 -17.77
CA ASN A 192 8.56 15.52 -19.12
C ASN A 192 8.79 14.00 -19.27
N MET A 193 9.84 13.46 -18.62
CA MET A 193 10.12 12.03 -18.64
C MET A 193 9.17 11.24 -17.75
N VAL A 194 8.64 11.86 -16.68
CA VAL A 194 7.57 11.26 -15.86
C VAL A 194 6.30 11.09 -16.70
N ASP A 195 5.91 12.11 -17.48
CA ASP A 195 4.74 12.04 -18.35
C ASP A 195 4.90 10.97 -19.44
N GLU A 196 6.09 10.85 -20.03
CA GLU A 196 6.38 9.82 -21.01
C GLU A 196 6.28 8.40 -20.41
N VAL A 197 6.75 8.19 -19.18
CA VAL A 197 6.61 6.88 -18.51
C VAL A 197 5.14 6.56 -18.20
N LEU A 198 4.32 7.55 -17.85
CA LEU A 198 2.88 7.37 -17.66
C LEU A 198 2.19 6.98 -18.97
N ARG A 199 2.47 7.69 -20.07
CA ARG A 199 1.95 7.38 -21.40
C ARG A 199 2.29 5.95 -21.80
N GLN A 200 3.55 5.53 -21.60
CA GLN A 200 3.98 4.16 -21.89
C GLN A 200 3.25 3.12 -21.03
N MET A 201 2.95 3.43 -19.76
CA MET A 201 2.20 2.55 -18.88
C MET A 201 0.76 2.33 -19.38
N GLU A 202 0.13 3.39 -19.88
CA GLU A 202 -1.21 3.36 -20.49
C GLU A 202 -1.22 2.60 -21.81
N GLU A 203 -0.26 2.88 -22.70
CA GLU A 203 -0.13 2.21 -24.01
C GLU A 203 0.11 0.72 -23.89
N ASN A 204 0.86 0.30 -22.87
CA ASN A 204 1.08 -1.11 -22.57
C ASN A 204 -0.11 -1.77 -21.85
N GLY A 205 -1.22 -1.05 -21.64
CA GLY A 205 -2.45 -1.58 -21.05
C GLY A 205 -2.28 -2.08 -19.61
N VAL A 206 -1.34 -1.49 -18.85
CA VAL A 206 -1.01 -1.97 -17.51
C VAL A 206 -2.13 -1.63 -16.54
N VAL A 207 -2.76 -2.65 -15.96
CA VAL A 207 -3.76 -2.46 -14.90
C VAL A 207 -3.08 -1.93 -13.63
N HIS A 208 -3.50 -0.76 -13.18
CA HIS A 208 -2.92 -0.09 -12.03
C HIS A 208 -3.97 0.64 -11.19
N ASP A 209 -3.62 0.94 -9.95
CA ASP A 209 -4.40 1.82 -9.08
C ASP A 209 -4.03 3.27 -9.44
N LYS A 210 -4.99 4.00 -10.02
CA LYS A 210 -4.79 5.37 -10.46
C LYS A 210 -4.40 6.28 -9.31
N THR A 211 -5.10 6.20 -8.18
CA THR A 211 -4.79 6.98 -6.97
C THR A 211 -3.37 6.73 -6.47
N LEU A 212 -2.91 5.47 -6.51
CA LEU A 212 -1.52 5.14 -6.14
C LEU A 212 -0.51 5.75 -7.12
N THR A 213 -0.83 5.74 -8.42
CA THR A 213 0.00 6.31 -9.48
C THR A 213 0.12 7.81 -9.31
N ASP A 214 -1.00 8.51 -9.16
CA ASP A 214 -1.05 9.96 -8.97
C ASP A 214 -0.25 10.39 -7.73
N ASN A 215 -0.36 9.63 -6.63
CA ASN A 215 0.45 9.87 -5.44
C ASN A 215 1.95 9.68 -5.68
N ASN A 216 2.36 8.73 -6.53
CA ASN A 216 3.77 8.54 -6.90
C ASN A 216 4.27 9.69 -7.78
N VAL A 217 3.45 10.18 -8.71
CA VAL A 217 3.78 11.33 -9.59
C VAL A 217 3.91 12.61 -8.77
N LEU A 218 2.97 12.89 -7.87
CA LEU A 218 3.07 14.03 -6.95
C LEU A 218 4.33 13.98 -6.10
N LYS A 219 4.75 12.80 -5.63
CA LYS A 219 6.03 12.64 -4.93
C LYS A 219 7.24 12.90 -5.82
N ALA A 220 7.17 12.50 -7.08
CA ALA A 220 8.22 12.76 -8.06
C ALA A 220 8.36 14.27 -8.30
N TYR A 221 7.26 14.98 -8.52
CA TYR A 221 7.27 16.44 -8.67
C TYR A 221 7.68 17.16 -7.39
N ALA A 222 7.23 16.70 -6.22
CA ALA A 222 7.67 17.26 -4.93
C ALA A 222 9.18 17.06 -4.62
N SER A 223 9.88 16.23 -5.41
CA SER A 223 11.32 16.01 -5.24
C SER A 223 12.17 17.13 -5.86
N VAL A 224 11.59 17.92 -6.77
CA VAL A 224 12.19 19.12 -7.33
C VAL A 224 11.72 20.41 -6.65
N PRO A 225 12.49 21.51 -6.75
CA PRO A 225 12.08 22.83 -6.28
C PRO A 225 11.04 23.50 -7.21
N ASP A 226 10.54 22.81 -8.23
CA ASP A 226 9.43 23.30 -9.06
C ASP A 226 8.09 22.90 -8.43
N VAL A 227 7.46 23.87 -7.77
CA VAL A 227 6.15 23.70 -7.11
C VAL A 227 5.01 23.90 -8.11
N GLU A 228 5.22 24.63 -9.21
CA GLU A 228 4.17 24.94 -10.18
C GLU A 228 3.68 23.67 -10.89
N ALA A 229 4.61 22.84 -11.39
CA ALA A 229 4.26 21.57 -12.01
C ALA A 229 3.50 20.63 -11.04
N MET A 230 3.90 20.63 -9.76
CA MET A 230 3.25 19.85 -8.71
C MET A 230 1.81 20.33 -8.45
N GLU A 231 1.58 21.63 -8.39
CA GLU A 231 0.26 22.23 -8.16
C GLU A 231 -0.68 22.06 -9.35
N MET A 232 -0.17 22.29 -10.56
CA MET A 232 -0.93 22.05 -11.80
C MET A 232 -1.39 20.60 -11.89
N PHE A 233 -0.50 19.65 -11.55
CA PHE A 233 -0.85 18.24 -11.50
C PHE A 233 -1.88 17.93 -10.41
N LEU A 234 -1.68 18.45 -9.18
CA LEU A 234 -2.62 18.25 -8.08
C LEU A 234 -4.02 18.74 -8.44
N LYS A 235 -4.13 19.95 -9.00
CA LYS A 235 -5.41 20.54 -9.40
C LYS A 235 -6.11 19.66 -10.45
N ARG A 236 -5.35 19.23 -11.47
CA ARG A 236 -5.88 18.36 -12.53
C ARG A 236 -6.51 17.09 -11.96
N ILE A 237 -5.81 16.38 -11.07
CA ILE A 237 -6.31 15.12 -10.52
C ILE A 237 -7.41 15.31 -9.46
N GLU A 238 -7.50 16.48 -8.82
CA GLU A 238 -8.58 16.83 -7.88
C GLU A 238 -9.91 17.07 -8.61
N ASP A 239 -9.86 17.56 -9.85
CA ASP A 239 -11.02 17.77 -10.71
C ASP A 239 -11.55 16.47 -11.35
N GLU A 240 -10.81 15.37 -11.25
CA GLU A 240 -11.17 14.08 -11.83
C GLU A 240 -12.15 13.27 -10.95
N THR A 241 -12.90 12.36 -11.59
CA THR A 241 -13.85 11.45 -10.92
C THR A 241 -13.39 10.00 -11.10
N PRO A 242 -13.29 9.19 -10.03
CA PRO A 242 -13.60 9.49 -8.62
C PRO A 242 -12.58 10.44 -7.97
N PRO A 243 -12.96 11.13 -6.87
CA PRO A 243 -12.09 12.09 -6.21
C PRO A 243 -10.75 11.49 -5.79
N PHE A 244 -9.67 12.23 -6.07
CA PHE A 244 -8.32 11.85 -5.65
C PHE A 244 -8.22 11.71 -4.13
N VAL A 245 -7.58 10.62 -3.68
CA VAL A 245 -7.28 10.38 -2.26
C VAL A 245 -5.79 10.58 -2.01
N LEU A 246 -5.45 11.66 -1.33
CA LEU A 246 -4.08 11.97 -0.94
C LEU A 246 -3.55 10.94 0.08
N ALA A 247 -2.39 10.35 -0.20
CA ALA A 247 -1.65 9.55 0.77
C ALA A 247 -0.85 10.47 1.70
N TRP A 248 -0.85 10.18 3.01
CA TRP A 248 -0.20 11.07 3.97
C TRP A 248 1.29 11.28 3.68
N GLN A 249 2.00 10.27 3.16
CA GLN A 249 3.41 10.41 2.80
C GLN A 249 3.61 11.36 1.61
N THR A 250 2.67 11.40 0.68
CA THR A 250 2.68 12.33 -0.46
C THR A 250 2.48 13.76 0.05
N GLY A 251 1.50 13.97 0.94
CA GLY A 251 1.29 15.27 1.57
C GLY A 251 2.52 15.79 2.33
N ILE A 252 3.25 14.93 3.05
CA ILE A 252 4.54 15.30 3.66
C ILE A 252 5.58 15.72 2.59
N SER A 253 5.70 14.96 1.49
CA SER A 253 6.62 15.31 0.41
C SER A 253 6.29 16.67 -0.20
N MET A 254 5.00 16.95 -0.45
CA MET A 254 4.52 18.21 -1.01
C MET A 254 4.77 19.38 -0.04
N ALA A 255 4.44 19.22 1.25
CA ALA A 255 4.74 20.21 2.28
C ALA A 255 6.24 20.55 2.33
N LYS A 256 7.10 19.54 2.18
CA LYS A 256 8.55 19.75 2.12
C LYS A 256 8.99 20.50 0.86
N ALA A 257 8.34 20.28 -0.28
CA ALA A 257 8.58 21.04 -1.50
C ALA A 257 8.23 22.52 -1.29
N TYR A 258 7.04 22.80 -0.75
CA TYR A 258 6.61 24.16 -0.40
C TYR A 258 7.61 24.89 0.52
N LEU A 259 8.09 24.22 1.58
CA LEU A 259 9.08 24.81 2.48
C LEU A 259 10.40 25.15 1.78
N LYS A 260 10.87 24.30 0.85
CA LYS A 260 12.09 24.58 0.08
C LYS A 260 11.97 25.82 -0.80
N CYS A 261 10.76 26.13 -1.26
CA CYS A 261 10.46 27.30 -2.08
C CYS A 261 10.08 28.53 -1.27
N GLY A 262 10.09 28.46 0.07
CA GLY A 262 9.76 29.57 0.97
C GLY A 262 8.26 29.75 1.24
N SER A 263 7.40 28.91 0.66
CA SER A 263 5.94 28.93 0.81
C SER A 263 5.49 28.23 2.09
N SER A 264 5.70 28.87 3.24
CA SER A 264 5.35 28.25 4.54
C SER A 264 3.83 28.12 4.75
N GLY A 265 3.01 29.04 4.21
CA GLY A 265 1.56 28.98 4.36
C GLY A 265 0.95 27.73 3.72
N GLU A 266 1.33 27.49 2.48
CA GLU A 266 0.94 26.35 1.64
C GLU A 266 1.47 25.04 2.23
N ALA A 267 2.68 25.06 2.79
CA ALA A 267 3.20 23.92 3.53
C ALA A 267 2.31 23.56 4.74
N ILE A 268 1.91 24.54 5.55
CA ILE A 268 1.05 24.32 6.72
C ILE A 268 -0.33 23.80 6.30
N GLU A 269 -0.92 24.37 5.25
CA GLU A 269 -2.19 23.90 4.71
C GLU A 269 -2.10 22.44 4.26
N MET A 270 -1.05 22.09 3.53
CA MET A 270 -0.83 20.70 3.10
C MET A 270 -0.61 19.75 4.28
N LEU A 271 0.08 20.18 5.34
CA LEU A 271 0.22 19.38 6.58
C LEU A 271 -1.11 19.16 7.29
N LEU A 272 -1.99 20.17 7.30
CA LEU A 272 -3.35 20.02 7.84
C LEU A 272 -4.18 19.03 7.03
N ARG A 273 -4.13 19.11 5.69
CA ARG A 273 -4.77 18.11 4.80
C ARG A 273 -4.21 16.71 5.05
N THR A 274 -2.89 16.62 5.26
CA THR A 274 -2.18 15.38 5.55
C THR A 274 -2.66 14.74 6.86
N GLU A 275 -2.89 15.52 7.93
CA GLU A 275 -3.41 15.02 9.20
C GLU A 275 -4.74 14.25 9.04
N LEU A 276 -5.60 14.67 8.11
CA LEU A 276 -6.93 14.09 7.91
C LEU A 276 -6.89 12.70 7.26
N VAL A 277 -5.86 12.42 6.46
CA VAL A 277 -5.73 11.17 5.69
C VAL A 277 -4.82 10.14 6.37
N VAL A 278 -4.28 10.43 7.57
CA VAL A 278 -3.42 9.51 8.31
C VAL A 278 -4.23 8.31 8.81
N ASP A 279 -3.84 7.11 8.38
CA ASP A 279 -4.45 5.86 8.83
C ASP A 279 -4.08 5.52 10.29
N ALA A 280 -4.95 4.76 10.96
CA ALA A 280 -4.79 4.45 12.38
C ALA A 280 -3.49 3.68 12.70
N LYS A 281 -2.97 2.87 11.75
CA LYS A 281 -1.74 2.07 11.94
C LYS A 281 -0.49 2.94 11.82
N SER A 282 -0.51 3.91 10.91
CA SER A 282 0.61 4.84 10.70
C SER A 282 0.61 6.03 11.64
N LYS A 283 -0.46 6.24 12.42
CA LYS A 283 -0.71 7.45 13.22
C LYS A 283 0.47 7.89 14.07
N ASP A 284 1.09 7.00 14.83
CA ASP A 284 2.22 7.35 15.70
C ASP A 284 3.47 7.77 14.91
N ALA A 285 3.75 7.08 13.80
CA ALA A 285 4.88 7.42 12.93
C ALA A 285 4.63 8.72 12.17
N ALA A 286 3.45 8.88 11.59
CA ALA A 286 3.04 10.08 10.86
C ALA A 286 3.03 11.31 11.78
N ASN A 287 2.52 11.20 13.01
CA ASN A 287 2.51 12.33 13.95
C ASN A 287 3.92 12.81 14.30
N LYS A 288 4.90 11.91 14.43
CA LYS A 288 6.31 12.30 14.66
C LYS A 288 6.85 13.13 13.49
N VAL A 289 6.55 12.72 12.27
CA VAL A 289 6.98 13.44 11.06
C VAL A 289 6.23 14.76 10.91
N LEU A 290 4.92 14.78 11.13
CA LEU A 290 4.10 15.99 11.07
C LEU A 290 4.55 17.04 12.09
N MET A 291 4.87 16.65 13.32
CA MET A 291 5.42 17.58 14.33
C MET A 291 6.72 18.23 13.85
N GLU A 292 7.64 17.44 13.29
CA GLU A 292 8.90 17.96 12.75
C GLU A 292 8.66 18.92 11.58
N MET A 293 7.75 18.57 10.67
CA MET A 293 7.41 19.44 9.53
C MET A 293 6.75 20.76 9.98
N TYR A 294 5.86 20.72 10.97
CA TYR A 294 5.28 21.96 11.53
C TYR A 294 6.34 22.84 12.21
N ARG A 295 7.32 22.22 12.88
CA ARG A 295 8.46 22.92 13.47
C ARG A 295 9.30 23.60 12.39
N GLU A 296 9.61 22.90 11.30
CA GLU A 296 10.33 23.46 10.14
C GLU A 296 9.55 24.61 9.48
N ALA A 297 8.22 24.50 9.40
CA ALA A 297 7.35 25.56 8.89
C ALA A 297 7.20 26.78 9.83
N GLY A 298 7.70 26.70 11.08
CA GLY A 298 7.52 27.74 12.09
C GLY A 298 6.11 27.77 12.72
N ALA A 299 5.27 26.77 12.45
CA ALA A 299 3.89 26.66 12.92
C ALA A 299 3.81 26.13 14.37
N LYS A 300 4.35 26.89 15.32
CA LYS A 300 4.46 26.47 16.75
C LYS A 300 3.12 26.12 17.39
N ARG A 301 2.02 26.77 16.96
CA ARG A 301 0.67 26.51 17.49
C ARG A 301 0.18 25.12 17.07
N ASP A 302 0.38 24.74 15.82
CA ASP A 302 -0.02 23.44 15.28
C ASP A 302 0.83 22.30 15.81
N GLU A 303 2.14 22.51 15.91
CA GLU A 303 3.06 21.59 16.58
C GLU A 303 2.60 21.31 18.01
N SER A 304 2.31 22.36 18.79
CA SER A 304 1.84 22.24 20.18
C SER A 304 0.46 21.60 20.30
N ARG A 305 -0.45 21.84 19.34
CA ARG A 305 -1.77 21.19 19.24
C ARG A 305 -1.59 19.68 19.03
N LEU A 306 -0.76 19.30 18.06
CA LEU A 306 -0.52 17.90 17.72
C LEU A 306 0.20 17.15 18.86
N TYR A 307 1.23 17.76 19.46
CA TYR A 307 1.98 17.19 20.59
C TYR A 307 1.07 16.87 21.78
N ARG A 308 0.17 17.80 22.15
CA ARG A 308 -0.80 17.57 23.23
C ARG A 308 -1.76 16.42 22.90
N ARG A 309 -2.29 16.36 21.67
CA ARG A 309 -3.17 15.29 21.21
C ARG A 309 -2.49 13.92 21.31
N VAL A 310 -1.24 13.82 20.87
CA VAL A 310 -0.45 12.57 20.90
C VAL A 310 -0.20 12.13 22.35
N ASN A 311 0.22 13.04 23.23
CA ASN A 311 0.56 12.70 24.61
C ASN A 311 -0.66 12.41 25.51
N GLN A 312 -1.81 13.02 25.25
CA GLN A 312 -3.05 12.68 25.95
C GLN A 312 -3.51 11.25 25.61
N ASN A 313 -3.44 10.88 24.32
CA ASN A 313 -3.74 9.53 23.87
C ASN A 313 -2.78 8.48 24.46
N ALA A 314 -1.49 8.82 24.60
CA ALA A 314 -0.50 7.94 25.23
C ALA A 314 -0.84 7.66 26.71
N LYS A 315 -1.24 8.69 27.47
CA LYS A 315 -1.66 8.55 28.88
C LYS A 315 -2.93 7.71 29.03
N GLN A 316 -3.90 7.89 28.14
CA GLN A 316 -5.12 7.05 28.11
C GLN A 316 -4.83 5.60 27.76
N GLY A 317 -3.96 5.35 26.77
CA GLY A 317 -3.52 4.01 26.38
C GLY A 317 -2.78 3.27 27.49
N GLN A 318 -1.93 3.97 28.25
CA GLN A 318 -1.26 3.42 29.44
C GLN A 318 -2.24 3.09 30.56
N ARG A 319 -3.23 3.95 30.85
CA ARG A 319 -4.28 3.67 31.85
C ARG A 319 -5.14 2.46 31.46
N MET A 320 -5.52 2.35 30.18
CA MET A 320 -6.27 1.19 29.65
C MET A 320 -5.48 -0.13 29.75
N ARG A 321 -4.17 -0.11 29.47
CA ARG A 321 -3.30 -1.29 29.64
C ARG A 321 -3.10 -1.67 31.11
N ALA A 322 -2.96 -0.69 32.00
CA ALA A 322 -2.86 -0.92 33.44
C ALA A 322 -4.14 -1.53 34.04
N CYS A 323 -5.32 -1.15 33.55
CA CYS A 323 -6.59 -1.78 33.92
C CYS A 323 -6.71 -3.21 33.37
N ARG A 324 -6.20 -3.49 32.16
CA ARG A 324 -6.24 -4.83 31.55
C ARG A 324 -5.36 -5.85 32.27
N CYS A 325 -4.18 -5.44 32.75
CA CYS A 325 -3.30 -6.32 33.52
C CYS A 325 -3.83 -6.67 34.92
N LYS A 326 -4.77 -5.89 35.47
CA LYS A 326 -5.44 -6.21 36.74
C LYS A 326 -6.62 -7.19 36.60
N GLY A 327 -7.06 -7.49 35.37
CA GLY A 327 -8.22 -8.36 35.11
C GLY A 327 -7.88 -9.82 34.75
N SER A 328 -6.60 -10.19 34.63
CA SER A 328 -6.17 -11.53 34.17
C SER A 328 -5.29 -12.30 35.17
N GLY A 329 -5.39 -11.99 36.46
CA GLY A 329 -4.78 -12.77 37.54
C GLY A 329 -5.83 -13.19 38.55
N GLY A 330 -6.41 -14.39 38.40
CA GLY A 330 -7.37 -14.89 39.39
C GLY A 330 -8.13 -16.16 39.01
N ARG A 331 -7.42 -17.29 38.89
CA ARG A 331 -7.84 -18.70 39.11
C ARG A 331 -6.56 -19.54 38.90
N SER A 332 -6.12 -20.48 39.72
CA SER A 332 -6.74 -21.32 40.75
C SER A 332 -5.61 -22.05 41.49
N SER A 333 -5.76 -22.35 42.79
CA SER A 333 -5.33 -23.66 43.34
C SER A 333 -5.81 -23.90 44.78
N TYR A 334 -6.82 -24.76 44.90
CA TYR A 334 -7.05 -25.86 45.86
C TYR A 334 -7.14 -25.66 47.41
N HIS A 335 -8.29 -26.10 47.94
CA HIS A 335 -8.76 -26.46 49.31
C HIS A 335 -8.05 -27.72 49.91
N PRO A 336 -8.37 -28.29 51.12
CA PRO A 336 -9.48 -28.05 52.10
C PRO A 336 -9.11 -28.07 53.61
N GLY A 337 -10.06 -27.76 54.51
CA GLY A 337 -9.96 -28.14 55.94
C GLY A 337 -10.88 -27.39 56.90
N TYR A 338 -11.84 -28.11 57.49
CA TYR A 338 -12.82 -27.69 58.50
C TYR A 338 -12.17 -27.48 59.89
N TYR A 339 -12.69 -26.57 60.74
CA TYR A 339 -13.14 -26.80 62.14
C TYR A 339 -13.48 -25.50 62.91
N TYR A 340 -14.35 -25.69 63.91
CA TYR A 340 -15.05 -24.78 64.83
C TYR A 340 -14.25 -23.71 65.60
N GLY A 341 -14.95 -22.66 66.08
CA GLY A 341 -14.78 -22.19 67.47
C GLY A 341 -14.68 -20.68 67.75
N GLY A 342 -15.83 -20.08 68.10
CA GLY A 342 -16.10 -19.08 69.15
C GLY A 342 -15.03 -18.15 69.80
N CYS A 343 -15.50 -16.90 69.98
CA CYS A 343 -15.37 -16.00 71.15
C CYS A 343 -14.11 -15.14 71.41
N GLY A 344 -14.40 -13.90 71.82
CA GLY A 344 -13.51 -12.90 72.44
C GLY A 344 -13.26 -11.72 71.50
N GLY A 345 -13.83 -10.52 71.67
CA GLY A 345 -14.02 -9.73 72.89
C GLY A 345 -13.06 -8.54 72.82
N GLY A 346 -13.56 -7.29 72.83
CA GLY A 346 -12.69 -6.12 72.89
C GLY A 346 -13.31 -4.82 72.38
N CYS A 347 -14.04 -4.14 73.26
CA CYS A 347 -14.57 -2.80 73.11
C CYS A 347 -13.47 -1.73 72.89
N GLY A 348 -13.86 -0.64 72.21
CA GLY A 348 -13.06 0.58 72.13
C GLY A 348 -13.81 1.70 71.41
N SER A 349 -14.79 2.31 72.09
CA SER A 349 -15.43 3.58 71.71
C SER A 349 -14.39 4.70 71.50
N VAL A 350 -14.68 5.66 70.62
CA VAL A 350 -15.08 7.04 70.97
C VAL A 350 -15.16 7.93 69.71
N ARG A 351 -16.39 8.42 69.48
CA ARG A 351 -16.87 9.72 68.97
C ARG A 351 -16.01 10.59 68.05
N GLY A 352 -16.64 11.01 66.96
CA GLY A 352 -16.45 12.32 66.32
C GLY A 352 -17.55 12.55 65.29
N GLY A 353 -18.52 13.41 65.60
CA GLY A 353 -19.68 13.72 64.75
C GLY A 353 -19.38 14.71 63.62
N GLY A 354 -20.32 14.81 62.69
CA GLY A 354 -20.33 15.81 61.62
C GLY A 354 -21.55 15.64 60.73
N ASP A 355 -22.59 16.42 61.02
CA ASP A 355 -23.74 16.67 60.14
C ASP A 355 -23.30 17.21 58.77
N GLY A 356 -24.03 16.85 57.72
CA GLY A 356 -23.79 17.32 56.35
C GLY A 356 -25.00 17.12 55.45
N SER A 357 -25.83 18.14 55.39
CA SER A 357 -27.09 18.30 54.67
C SER A 357 -27.05 17.90 53.19
N ARG A 358 -28.17 17.31 52.74
CA ARG A 358 -28.62 17.26 51.34
C ARG A 358 -28.83 18.68 50.79
N ALA A 359 -28.30 18.95 49.60
CA ALA A 359 -28.80 19.96 48.67
C ALA A 359 -28.51 19.51 47.22
N ASP A 360 -29.61 19.23 46.51
CA ASP A 360 -29.92 19.40 45.09
C ASP A 360 -28.81 19.38 44.01
N ASP A 361 -28.95 18.45 43.06
CA ASP A 361 -28.21 18.44 41.79
C ASP A 361 -29.18 18.11 40.62
N ASP A 362 -30.08 19.06 40.33
CA ASP A 362 -31.07 19.03 39.23
C ASP A 362 -30.45 19.45 37.87
N GLY A 363 -29.20 19.08 37.62
CA GLY A 363 -28.46 19.44 36.39
C GLY A 363 -28.44 18.35 35.30
N GLY A 364 -28.73 17.09 35.64
CA GLY A 364 -28.50 15.95 34.75
C GLY A 364 -29.56 15.75 33.65
N GLY A 365 -30.83 16.10 33.93
CA GLY A 365 -31.95 15.86 33.02
C GLY A 365 -31.92 16.72 31.75
N MET A 366 -31.52 17.99 31.89
CA MET A 366 -31.49 18.94 30.78
C MET A 366 -30.37 18.62 29.77
N VAL A 367 -29.22 18.13 30.25
CA VAL A 367 -28.10 17.73 29.38
C VAL A 367 -28.42 16.45 28.61
N ALA A 368 -29.11 15.49 29.23
CA ALA A 368 -29.58 14.28 28.56
C ALA A 368 -30.64 14.60 27.48
N ALA A 369 -31.57 15.52 27.76
CA ALA A 369 -32.56 15.98 26.79
C ALA A 369 -31.91 16.69 25.58
N LEU A 370 -30.92 17.56 25.81
CA LEU A 370 -30.16 18.22 24.75
C LEU A 370 -29.32 17.25 23.91
N MET A 371 -28.73 16.22 24.52
CA MET A 371 -28.00 15.19 23.78
C MET A 371 -28.91 14.38 22.86
N MET A 372 -30.11 14.01 23.33
CA MET A 372 -31.06 13.24 22.53
C MET A 372 -31.62 14.05 21.35
N THR A 373 -31.85 15.35 21.52
CA THR A 373 -32.28 16.22 20.40
C THR A 373 -31.18 16.41 19.36
N VAL A 374 -29.91 16.57 19.78
CA VAL A 374 -28.78 16.65 18.86
C VAL A 374 -28.59 15.34 18.08
N VAL A 375 -28.68 14.19 18.74
CA VAL A 375 -28.59 12.88 18.07
C VAL A 375 -29.72 12.71 17.05
N GLY A 376 -30.95 13.11 17.40
CA GLY A 376 -32.08 13.10 16.47
C GLY A 376 -31.88 14.00 15.24
N MET A 377 -31.36 15.22 15.45
CA MET A 377 -31.04 16.15 14.36
C MET A 377 -29.95 15.60 13.44
N VAL A 378 -28.89 14.99 14.00
CA VAL A 378 -27.82 14.38 13.21
C VAL A 378 -28.34 13.20 12.40
N ALA A 379 -29.20 12.35 12.99
CA ALA A 379 -29.81 11.23 12.29
C ALA A 379 -30.71 11.71 11.13
N ALA A 380 -31.52 12.74 11.35
CA ALA A 380 -32.36 13.34 10.31
C ALA A 380 -31.51 13.92 9.16
N LEU A 381 -30.42 14.61 9.48
CA LEU A 381 -29.51 15.19 8.48
C LEU A 381 -28.74 14.12 7.70
N MET A 382 -28.37 13.01 8.34
CA MET A 382 -27.78 11.86 7.66
C MET A 382 -28.77 11.21 6.68
N MET A 383 -30.03 11.04 7.08
CA MET A 383 -31.06 10.46 6.22
C MET A 383 -31.38 11.35 5.01
N THR A 384 -31.39 12.68 5.17
CA THR A 384 -31.58 13.60 4.03
C THR A 384 -30.40 13.55 3.07
N VAL A 385 -29.16 13.53 3.57
CA VAL A 385 -27.95 13.40 2.74
C VAL A 385 -27.97 12.07 1.96
N VAL A 386 -28.31 10.96 2.60
CA VAL A 386 -28.42 9.65 1.93
C VAL A 386 -29.48 9.69 0.83
N GLY A 387 -30.63 10.32 1.08
CA GLY A 387 -31.68 10.49 0.07
C GLY A 387 -31.22 11.35 -1.12
N MET A 388 -30.52 12.45 -0.88
CA MET A 388 -29.98 13.31 -1.94
C MET A 388 -28.93 12.57 -2.79
N VAL A 389 -28.04 11.79 -2.15
CA VAL A 389 -27.05 10.97 -2.87
C VAL A 389 -27.74 9.89 -3.70
N ALA A 390 -28.76 9.22 -3.18
CA ALA A 390 -29.51 8.23 -3.94
C ALA A 390 -30.21 8.85 -5.16
N ALA A 391 -30.82 10.03 -5.00
CA ALA A 391 -31.45 10.76 -6.10
C ALA A 391 -30.42 11.17 -7.18
N LEU A 392 -29.25 11.66 -6.77
CA LEU A 392 -28.15 12.00 -7.69
C LEU A 392 -27.63 10.77 -8.44
N MET A 393 -27.50 9.63 -7.76
CA MET A 393 -27.07 8.39 -8.41
C MET A 393 -28.08 7.93 -9.46
N ILE A 394 -29.38 8.02 -9.17
CA ILE A 394 -30.44 7.67 -10.12
C ILE A 394 -30.41 8.60 -11.35
N THR A 395 -30.24 9.91 -11.16
CA THR A 395 -30.16 10.85 -12.29
C THR A 395 -28.92 10.62 -13.13
N VAL A 396 -27.75 10.38 -12.52
CA VAL A 396 -26.50 10.07 -13.24
C VAL A 396 -26.64 8.77 -14.04
N VAL A 397 -27.19 7.71 -13.46
CA VAL A 397 -27.44 6.44 -14.18
C VAL A 397 -28.39 6.66 -15.36
N GLY A 398 -29.44 7.47 -15.17
CA GLY A 398 -30.35 7.85 -16.26
C GLY A 398 -29.66 8.62 -17.39
N MET A 399 -28.80 9.59 -17.06
CA MET A 399 -28.04 10.36 -18.05
C MET A 399 -27.05 9.48 -18.81
N VAL A 400 -26.35 8.58 -18.14
CA VAL A 400 -25.42 7.62 -18.78
C VAL A 400 -26.18 6.68 -19.72
N ALA A 401 -27.34 6.16 -19.30
CA ALA A 401 -28.17 5.33 -20.15
C ALA A 401 -28.67 6.07 -21.41
N ALA A 402 -29.06 7.35 -21.26
CA ALA A 402 -29.46 8.19 -22.39
C ALA A 402 -28.30 8.45 -23.35
N LEU A 403 -27.10 8.77 -22.84
CA LEU A 403 -25.89 8.94 -23.65
C LEU A 403 -25.52 7.65 -24.41
N MET A 404 -25.58 6.50 -23.74
CA MET A 404 -25.34 5.21 -24.39
C MET A 404 -26.34 4.94 -25.53
N MET A 405 -27.63 5.25 -25.33
CA MET A 405 -28.63 5.14 -26.39
C MET A 405 -28.31 6.05 -27.58
N VAL A 406 -27.90 7.30 -27.34
CA VAL A 406 -27.51 8.23 -28.42
C VAL A 406 -26.31 7.70 -29.21
N VAL A 407 -25.31 7.15 -28.52
CA VAL A 407 -24.13 6.55 -29.16
C VAL A 407 -24.53 5.34 -30.01
N VAL A 408 -25.37 4.44 -29.49
CA VAL A 408 -25.85 3.26 -30.24
C VAL A 408 -26.63 3.69 -31.49
N VAL A 409 -27.54 4.66 -31.36
CA VAL A 409 -28.30 5.19 -32.50
C VAL A 409 -27.36 5.84 -33.53
N SER A 410 -26.35 6.60 -33.09
CA SER A 410 -25.38 7.24 -33.99
C SER A 410 -24.54 6.21 -34.75
N VAL A 411 -24.11 5.14 -34.09
CA VAL A 411 -23.37 4.03 -34.72
C VAL A 411 -24.25 3.29 -35.73
N LEU A 412 -25.52 3.05 -35.41
CA LEU A 412 -26.48 2.43 -36.34
C LEU A 412 -26.70 3.32 -37.57
N ILE A 413 -26.89 4.63 -37.39
CA ILE A 413 -27.03 5.57 -38.51
C ILE A 413 -25.78 5.54 -39.39
N MET A 414 -24.58 5.63 -38.80
CA MET A 414 -23.32 5.53 -39.55
C MET A 414 -23.18 4.21 -40.32
N SER A 415 -23.59 3.09 -39.71
CA SER A 415 -23.54 1.78 -40.35
C SER A 415 -24.47 1.71 -41.57
N VAL A 416 -25.68 2.28 -41.46
CA VAL A 416 -26.66 2.34 -42.56
C VAL A 416 -26.18 3.26 -43.68
N THR A 417 -25.60 4.42 -43.37
CA THR A 417 -25.06 5.34 -44.39
C THR A 417 -23.90 4.71 -45.15
N VAL A 418 -22.97 4.04 -44.44
CA VAL A 418 -21.85 3.33 -45.10
C VAL A 418 -22.37 2.20 -45.99
N ALA A 419 -23.37 1.44 -45.54
CA ALA A 419 -23.98 0.40 -46.36
C ALA A 419 -24.66 0.98 -47.61
N ALA A 420 -25.35 2.11 -47.50
CA ALA A 420 -25.97 2.79 -48.63
C ALA A 420 -24.93 3.30 -49.65
N ASP A 421 -23.84 3.92 -49.18
CA ASP A 421 -22.77 4.40 -50.06
C ASP A 421 -22.09 3.25 -50.82
N VAL A 422 -21.85 2.11 -50.15
CA VAL A 422 -21.32 0.90 -50.81
C VAL A 422 -22.27 0.38 -51.88
N VAL A 423 -23.58 0.35 -51.61
CA VAL A 423 -24.58 -0.07 -52.61
C VAL A 423 -24.60 0.87 -53.80
N VAL A 424 -24.52 2.19 -53.59
CA VAL A 424 -24.46 3.17 -54.68
C VAL A 424 -23.22 2.96 -55.55
N VAL A 425 -22.05 2.76 -54.96
CA VAL A 425 -20.81 2.49 -55.71
C VAL A 425 -20.94 1.22 -56.54
N VAL A 426 -21.44 0.13 -55.95
CA VAL A 426 -21.64 -1.13 -56.68
C VAL A 426 -22.65 -0.98 -57.82
N VAL A 427 -23.73 -0.23 -57.63
CA VAL A 427 -24.73 0.02 -58.69
C VAL A 427 -24.13 0.86 -59.80
N VAL A 428 -23.36 1.91 -59.48
CA VAL A 428 -22.68 2.76 -60.47
C VAL A 428 -21.67 1.93 -61.28
N ASP A 429 -20.90 1.06 -60.64
CA ASP A 429 -19.94 0.17 -61.31
C ASP A 429 -20.65 -0.86 -62.23
N VAL A 430 -21.78 -1.41 -61.79
CA VAL A 430 -22.59 -2.33 -62.60
C VAL A 430 -23.20 -1.61 -63.81
N VAL A 431 -23.75 -0.40 -63.62
CA VAL A 431 -24.33 0.40 -64.71
C VAL A 431 -23.25 0.81 -65.72
N ALA A 432 -22.09 1.29 -65.26
CA ALA A 432 -20.95 1.61 -66.11
C ALA A 432 -20.41 0.38 -66.85
N GLY A 433 -20.43 -0.79 -66.21
CA GLY A 433 -20.09 -2.08 -66.83
C GLY A 433 -21.05 -2.47 -67.96
N ILE A 434 -22.35 -2.21 -67.80
CA ILE A 434 -23.38 -2.47 -68.82
C ILE A 434 -23.25 -1.48 -70.00
N GLU A 435 -23.00 -0.19 -69.73
CA GLU A 435 -22.84 0.84 -70.77
C GLU A 435 -21.55 0.67 -71.61
N SER A 436 -20.50 0.08 -71.04
CA SER A 436 -19.27 -0.26 -71.77
C SER A 436 -19.43 -1.44 -72.74
N ARG A 437 -20.51 -2.23 -72.62
CA ARG A 437 -20.83 -3.33 -73.53
C ARG A 437 -21.85 -2.89 -74.58
N LYS A 438 -21.40 -2.22 -75.64
CA LYS A 438 -22.11 -2.24 -76.92
C LYS A 438 -22.18 -3.69 -77.42
N PRO A 439 -23.35 -4.24 -77.78
CA PRO A 439 -23.47 -5.63 -78.15
C PRO A 439 -22.87 -5.85 -79.55
N SER A 440 -21.81 -6.66 -79.64
CA SER A 440 -21.49 -7.32 -80.89
C SER A 440 -22.49 -8.45 -81.11
N ARG A 441 -22.89 -8.65 -82.37
CA ARG A 441 -24.04 -9.45 -82.83
C ARG A 441 -23.97 -10.96 -82.53
N GLU A 442 -23.06 -11.43 -81.70
CA GLU A 442 -22.78 -12.87 -81.50
C GLU A 442 -23.08 -13.39 -80.09
N SER A 443 -23.39 -12.53 -79.11
CA SER A 443 -23.64 -12.97 -77.73
C SER A 443 -25.10 -13.33 -77.41
N LEU A 444 -26.00 -13.30 -78.40
CA LEU A 444 -27.45 -13.46 -78.19
C LEU A 444 -27.95 -14.93 -78.21
N VAL A 445 -27.04 -15.92 -78.12
CA VAL A 445 -27.42 -17.35 -78.20
C VAL A 445 -27.27 -18.09 -76.85
N ILE A 446 -26.65 -17.51 -75.82
CA ILE A 446 -26.41 -18.20 -74.53
C ILE A 446 -27.16 -17.51 -73.37
N LEU A 447 -28.42 -17.18 -73.58
CA LEU A 447 -29.34 -16.74 -72.52
C LEU A 447 -30.71 -17.43 -72.64
N SER A 448 -30.74 -18.65 -73.21
CA SER A 448 -31.97 -19.45 -73.32
C SER A 448 -32.04 -20.65 -72.37
N LEU A 449 -31.01 -20.96 -71.58
CA LEU A 449 -31.03 -22.11 -70.65
C LEU A 449 -30.11 -21.89 -69.43
N ARG A 450 -30.54 -21.09 -68.46
CA ARG A 450 -30.30 -21.33 -67.02
C ARG A 450 -31.05 -20.38 -66.12
#